data_AF-A0A6L8IXG7-F1
#
_entry.id   AF-A0A6L8IXG7-F1
#
_cell.length_a   1.000
_cell.length_b   1.000
_cell.length_c   1.000
_cell.angle_alpha   90.00
_cell.angle_beta   90.00
_cell.angle_gamma   90.00
#
_symmetry.space_group_name_H-M   'P 1'
#
loop_
_entity.id
_entity.type
_entity.pdbx_description
1 polymer ?
#
loop_
_entity_poly.entity_id
_entity_poly.type
_entity_poly.pdbx_seq_one_letter_code
_entity_poly.pdbx_strand_id
1 'polypeptide(L)'
;MPGRMATERATAHANEVFQQRHVDGGHRAEHSAGWTATIAPRSMAHVDTAPMNPRRPRSQVFGACMFGEAPNDRCAARHHGVIVIALVAALSGCAGLGERDDLDEYGDSAEASQQALYDEAQQALRSGNYTESIVRLQRLDARFPFGRYAEQSQLELIFAHHMIGDHDAALAAADRFIRLHPQHPNVDYAHYMRGLSSLAQDRGIFRRFLGTDISRRDITNIKQAFVYFNDLVTSFPGSIYAMDSRQRMIYIRNVLAAHELNVATYYLGRGAFVAAANRARYVIENFSQTNAVPDALAVLVEANWQLGLDDSAHDALAVLALNFPDYYAFDGQGQLVLRKVIDNRQRNWLNMVTFGLLGRPEAPPPLTIRRSGTVAKNPS
;
A
#
# COMPACT_ATOMS: atom_id res chain seq x y z
N MET A 1 -29.71 -16.24 -15.51
CA MET A 1 -29.08 -15.43 -14.45
C MET A 1 -27.56 -15.66 -14.46
N PRO A 2 -26.76 -14.83 -15.15
CA PRO A 2 -25.30 -15.02 -15.23
C PRO A 2 -24.47 -14.04 -14.37
N GLY A 3 -25.07 -12.99 -13.80
CA GLY A 3 -24.34 -11.89 -13.13
C GLY A 3 -23.86 -12.13 -11.69
N ARG A 4 -24.19 -13.26 -11.05
CA ARG A 4 -23.71 -13.58 -9.69
C ARG A 4 -22.33 -14.23 -9.65
N MET A 5 -21.90 -14.89 -10.73
CA MET A 5 -20.67 -15.70 -10.70
C MET A 5 -19.36 -14.90 -10.86
N ALA A 6 -19.40 -13.72 -11.48
CA ALA A 6 -18.20 -12.88 -11.64
C ALA A 6 -17.81 -12.18 -10.34
N THR A 7 -18.80 -11.71 -9.57
CA THR A 7 -18.60 -11.09 -8.26
C THR A 7 -18.19 -12.11 -7.20
N GLU A 8 -18.76 -13.33 -7.22
CA GLU A 8 -18.37 -14.40 -6.30
C GLU A 8 -16.93 -14.91 -6.52
N ARG A 9 -16.46 -15.02 -7.76
CA ARG A 9 -15.09 -15.50 -8.06
C ARG A 9 -14.00 -14.47 -7.75
N ALA A 10 -14.27 -13.18 -7.95
CA ALA A 10 -13.35 -12.11 -7.55
C ALA A 10 -13.20 -12.03 -6.01
N THR A 11 -14.28 -12.27 -5.26
CA THR A 11 -14.23 -12.32 -3.79
C THR A 11 -13.57 -13.59 -3.25
N ALA A 12 -13.73 -14.74 -3.91
CA ALA A 12 -13.10 -15.99 -3.49
C ALA A 12 -11.56 -15.92 -3.60
N HIS A 13 -11.04 -15.38 -4.71
CA HIS A 13 -9.59 -15.28 -4.91
C HIS A 13 -8.92 -14.23 -4.02
N ALA A 14 -9.62 -13.17 -3.63
CA ALA A 14 -9.09 -12.17 -2.68
C ALA A 14 -9.08 -12.70 -1.23
N ASN A 15 -10.05 -13.53 -0.86
CA ASN A 15 -10.19 -14.07 0.50
C ASN A 15 -9.26 -15.29 0.74
N GLU A 16 -9.01 -16.13 -0.28
CA GLU A 16 -8.04 -17.24 -0.20
C GLU A 16 -6.60 -16.76 0.05
N VAL A 17 -6.19 -15.66 -0.59
CA VAL A 17 -4.85 -15.07 -0.41
C VAL A 17 -4.67 -14.48 1.00
N PHE A 18 -5.76 -14.08 1.67
CA PHE A 18 -5.73 -13.53 3.03
C PHE A 18 -5.83 -14.62 4.12
N GLN A 19 -6.62 -15.67 3.90
CA GLN A 19 -6.78 -16.80 4.84
C GLN A 19 -5.57 -17.73 4.89
N GLN A 20 -4.90 -18.00 3.75
CA GLN A 20 -3.73 -18.90 3.71
C GLN A 20 -2.50 -18.36 4.44
N ARG A 21 -2.44 -17.07 4.80
CA ARG A 21 -1.31 -16.49 5.55
C ARG A 21 -1.50 -16.42 7.07
N HIS A 22 -2.71 -16.70 7.57
CA HIS A 22 -3.02 -16.57 9.00
C HIS A 22 -2.99 -17.89 9.79
N VAL A 23 -2.77 -19.03 9.14
CA VAL A 23 -2.77 -20.36 9.80
C VAL A 23 -1.35 -20.87 10.13
N ASP A 24 -0.30 -20.40 9.44
CA ASP A 24 1.07 -20.92 9.63
C ASP A 24 1.91 -20.15 10.67
N GLY A 25 1.29 -19.83 11.81
CA GLY A 25 1.90 -19.06 12.89
C GLY A 25 1.77 -19.72 14.26
N GLY A 26 2.00 -21.04 14.36
CA GLY A 26 1.89 -21.72 15.65
C GLY A 26 2.41 -23.15 15.68
N HIS A 27 3.54 -23.31 16.39
CA HIS A 27 4.04 -24.53 17.06
C HIS A 27 5.05 -25.46 16.36
N ARG A 28 6.24 -25.42 16.99
CA ARG A 28 7.03 -26.55 17.51
C ARG A 28 8.13 -27.11 16.61
N ALA A 29 9.32 -27.10 17.21
CA ALA A 29 10.57 -27.63 16.73
C ALA A 29 10.56 -29.17 16.63
N GLU A 30 11.59 -29.63 15.90
CA GLU A 30 12.36 -30.86 16.08
C GLU A 30 12.12 -32.10 15.18
N HIS A 31 13.26 -32.48 14.56
CA HIS A 31 13.74 -33.80 14.15
C HIS A 31 13.37 -34.44 12.78
N SER A 32 14.41 -34.46 11.92
CA SER A 32 14.97 -35.61 11.19
C SER A 32 14.36 -36.12 9.89
N ALA A 33 15.27 -36.44 8.95
CA ALA A 33 15.14 -37.19 7.69
C ALA A 33 14.29 -36.51 6.58
N GLY A 34 14.76 -36.25 5.37
CA GLY A 34 15.81 -36.89 4.60
C GLY A 34 15.21 -37.26 3.24
N TRP A 35 15.12 -36.29 2.31
CA TRP A 35 14.80 -36.57 0.90
C TRP A 35 15.67 -35.71 0.00
N THR A 36 16.46 -36.42 -0.81
CA THR A 36 17.38 -35.94 -1.83
C THR A 36 16.62 -35.43 -3.05
N ALA A 37 17.00 -34.25 -3.58
CA ALA A 37 16.82 -33.93 -4.99
C ALA A 37 17.89 -32.94 -5.47
N THR A 38 18.76 -33.50 -6.31
CA THR A 38 19.85 -32.94 -7.11
C THR A 38 19.49 -31.67 -7.89
N ILE A 39 20.26 -30.59 -7.68
CA ILE A 39 20.55 -29.59 -8.72
C ILE A 39 22.04 -29.19 -8.60
N ALA A 40 22.77 -29.34 -9.70
CA ALA A 40 24.20 -29.06 -9.81
C ALA A 40 24.52 -27.54 -9.85
N PRO A 41 25.69 -27.10 -9.35
CA PRO A 41 26.14 -25.72 -9.42
C PRO A 41 27.08 -25.48 -10.61
N ARG A 42 27.10 -24.26 -11.16
CA ARG A 42 28.19 -23.80 -12.01
C ARG A 42 28.81 -22.50 -11.48
N SER A 43 29.92 -22.72 -10.78
CA SER A 43 31.20 -22.00 -10.78
C SER A 43 31.25 -20.47 -10.69
N MET A 44 31.81 -20.04 -9.56
CA MET A 44 32.54 -18.79 -9.28
C MET A 44 33.74 -18.53 -10.21
N ALA A 45 34.17 -17.27 -10.33
CA ALA A 45 35.40 -16.71 -9.72
C ALA A 45 35.77 -15.35 -10.40
N HIS A 46 35.81 -14.23 -9.64
CA HIS A 46 37.02 -13.48 -9.18
C HIS A 46 37.81 -12.74 -10.30
N VAL A 47 38.41 -11.54 -10.16
CA VAL A 47 38.67 -10.59 -9.07
C VAL A 47 39.15 -9.26 -9.69
N ASP A 48 38.84 -8.16 -9.00
CA ASP A 48 39.43 -6.81 -8.87
C ASP A 48 40.43 -6.22 -9.89
N THR A 49 40.26 -4.93 -10.23
CA THR A 49 41.09 -3.80 -9.77
C THR A 49 40.65 -2.44 -10.39
N ALA A 50 40.76 -1.36 -9.59
CA ALA A 50 40.36 0.05 -9.88
C ALA A 50 41.55 0.87 -10.46
N PRO A 51 41.58 2.25 -10.53
CA PRO A 51 40.55 3.31 -10.46
C PRO A 51 40.72 4.51 -11.47
N MET A 52 39.77 5.47 -11.43
CA MET A 52 39.88 6.96 -11.58
C MET A 52 40.29 7.69 -12.89
N ASN A 53 39.29 8.34 -13.53
CA ASN A 53 39.10 9.80 -13.84
C ASN A 53 40.16 10.62 -14.65
N PRO A 54 39.90 11.88 -15.15
CA PRO A 54 38.70 12.59 -15.66
C PRO A 54 38.94 13.39 -17.00
N ARG A 55 37.90 14.13 -17.45
CA ARG A 55 37.89 15.44 -18.17
C ARG A 55 38.00 15.51 -19.73
N ARG A 56 36.83 15.83 -20.33
CA ARG A 56 36.48 17.07 -21.09
C ARG A 56 37.11 17.38 -22.48
N PRO A 57 36.50 18.31 -23.26
CA PRO A 57 36.17 18.14 -24.69
C PRO A 57 36.87 19.16 -25.60
N ARG A 58 36.68 19.05 -26.94
CA ARG A 58 36.90 20.08 -27.99
C ARG A 58 36.83 19.40 -29.36
N SER A 59 36.51 20.00 -30.50
CA SER A 59 35.91 21.26 -30.95
C SER A 59 35.88 21.18 -32.48
N GLN A 60 34.90 21.81 -33.10
CA GLN A 60 34.86 22.13 -34.53
C GLN A 60 36.03 23.04 -34.95
N VAL A 61 36.62 22.83 -36.14
CA VAL A 61 37.29 23.81 -37.04
C VAL A 61 37.37 23.11 -38.43
N PHE A 62 36.63 23.51 -39.47
CA PHE A 62 36.87 24.58 -40.48
C PHE A 62 37.91 24.25 -41.59
N GLY A 63 37.50 24.49 -42.85
CA GLY A 63 38.36 24.76 -44.03
C GLY A 63 38.60 23.54 -44.95
N ALA A 64 37.94 23.35 -46.10
CA ALA A 64 37.88 24.13 -47.35
C ALA A 64 39.05 23.89 -48.34
N CYS A 65 38.68 23.92 -49.64
CA CYS A 65 39.48 23.90 -50.88
C CYS A 65 39.85 22.53 -51.47
N MET A 66 39.86 22.26 -52.79
CA MET A 66 39.31 22.83 -54.04
C MET A 66 39.86 21.93 -55.19
N PHE A 67 39.04 21.70 -56.24
CA PHE A 67 39.37 21.35 -57.65
C PHE A 67 40.15 20.08 -58.04
N GLY A 68 39.64 19.38 -59.09
CA GLY A 68 40.45 18.52 -59.96
C GLY A 68 39.71 17.45 -60.78
N GLU A 69 39.24 17.82 -61.97
CA GLU A 69 39.16 17.06 -63.25
C GLU A 69 38.42 15.69 -63.41
N ALA A 70 37.66 15.61 -64.51
CA ALA A 70 36.92 14.46 -65.08
C ALA A 70 37.87 13.49 -65.84
N PRO A 71 37.50 12.31 -66.43
CA PRO A 71 36.22 12.01 -67.09
C PRO A 71 35.70 10.53 -67.07
N ASN A 72 34.43 10.41 -67.52
CA ASN A 72 33.76 9.31 -68.25
C ASN A 72 34.08 7.83 -67.89
N ASP A 73 33.07 7.12 -67.37
CA ASP A 73 32.79 5.76 -67.83
C ASP A 73 31.28 5.49 -67.80
N ARG A 74 30.77 5.16 -68.98
CA ARG A 74 29.39 4.70 -69.23
C ARG A 74 29.32 3.21 -68.90
N CYS A 75 28.09 2.73 -68.65
CA CYS A 75 27.66 1.32 -68.60
C CYS A 75 27.52 0.67 -67.21
N ALA A 76 26.53 1.11 -66.42
CA ALA A 76 25.82 0.22 -65.48
C ALA A 76 24.36 0.62 -65.20
N ALA A 77 23.77 1.53 -65.99
CA ALA A 77 22.48 2.17 -65.67
C ALA A 77 21.26 1.51 -66.35
N ARG A 78 21.24 0.18 -66.51
CA ARG A 78 20.05 -0.53 -67.08
C ARG A 78 19.35 -1.50 -66.13
N HIS A 79 19.94 -1.85 -64.99
CA HIS A 79 19.29 -2.73 -64.00
C HIS A 79 18.83 -2.01 -62.72
N HIS A 80 19.41 -0.86 -62.39
CA HIS A 80 19.00 -0.08 -61.21
C HIS A 80 17.64 0.62 -61.38
N GLY A 81 17.25 1.00 -62.60
CA GLY A 81 15.95 1.64 -62.85
C GLY A 81 14.76 0.71 -62.62
N VAL A 82 14.90 -0.58 -62.97
CA VAL A 82 13.82 -1.58 -62.83
C VAL A 82 13.62 -1.95 -61.35
N ILE A 83 14.70 -2.02 -60.58
CA ILE A 83 14.64 -2.34 -59.13
C ILE A 83 14.00 -1.18 -58.35
N VAL A 84 14.30 0.07 -58.69
CA VAL A 84 13.69 1.23 -58.02
C VAL A 84 12.20 1.36 -58.36
N ILE A 85 11.78 1.09 -59.61
CA ILE A 85 10.37 1.12 -60.00
C ILE A 85 9.59 -0.04 -59.35
N ALA A 86 10.20 -1.23 -59.22
CA ALA A 86 9.58 -2.36 -58.50
C ALA A 86 9.44 -2.08 -56.99
N LEU A 87 10.40 -1.37 -56.38
CA LEU A 87 10.33 -0.99 -54.96
C LEU A 87 9.26 0.07 -54.70
N VAL A 88 9.08 1.03 -55.62
CA VAL A 88 8.02 2.05 -55.53
C VAL A 88 6.64 1.41 -55.75
N ALA A 89 6.50 0.45 -56.67
CA ALA A 89 5.25 -0.29 -56.86
C ALA A 89 4.88 -1.18 -55.66
N ALA A 90 5.88 -1.73 -54.95
CA ALA A 90 5.67 -2.50 -53.73
C ALA A 90 5.22 -1.65 -52.53
N LEU A 91 5.58 -0.35 -52.50
CA LEU A 91 5.17 0.59 -51.45
C LEU A 91 3.75 1.15 -51.66
N SER A 92 3.21 1.09 -52.88
CA SER A 92 1.82 1.48 -53.20
C SER A 92 0.77 0.45 -52.74
N GLY A 93 1.19 -0.74 -52.30
CA GLY A 93 0.31 -1.84 -51.91
C GLY A 93 -0.26 -1.76 -50.49
N CYS A 94 0.25 -0.87 -49.64
CA CYS A 94 -0.20 -0.77 -48.24
C CYS A 94 -1.22 0.35 -47.97
N ALA A 95 -1.62 1.12 -48.98
CA ALA A 95 -2.71 2.09 -48.89
C ALA A 95 -4.08 1.52 -49.32
N GLY A 96 -4.12 0.24 -49.72
CA GLY A 96 -5.32 -0.46 -50.20
C GLY A 96 -5.84 -1.56 -49.26
N LEU A 97 -5.26 -1.70 -48.06
CA LEU A 97 -5.95 -2.32 -46.93
C LEU A 97 -6.73 -1.21 -46.24
N GLY A 98 -7.73 -0.71 -46.97
CA GLY A 98 -8.80 0.06 -46.36
C GLY A 98 -9.37 -0.79 -45.25
N GLU A 99 -9.39 -0.20 -44.06
CA GLU A 99 -10.26 -0.55 -42.95
C GLU A 99 -11.55 -1.11 -43.55
N ARG A 100 -11.72 -2.43 -43.46
CA ARG A 100 -13.04 -3.02 -43.63
C ARG A 100 -13.82 -2.51 -42.45
N ASP A 101 -14.52 -1.41 -42.69
CA ASP A 101 -15.67 -1.01 -41.91
C ASP A 101 -16.72 -2.11 -42.17
N ASP A 102 -16.50 -3.28 -41.55
CA ASP A 102 -17.52 -4.32 -41.40
C ASP A 102 -18.51 -3.81 -40.32
N LEU A 103 -19.07 -2.62 -40.53
CA LEU A 103 -20.07 -1.96 -39.70
C LEU A 103 -21.49 -2.05 -40.29
N ASP A 104 -21.67 -2.77 -41.39
CA ASP A 104 -22.95 -2.78 -42.10
C ASP A 104 -23.56 -4.19 -42.24
N GLU A 105 -23.44 -5.09 -41.25
CA GLU A 105 -24.33 -6.27 -41.19
C GLU A 105 -24.45 -6.94 -39.79
N TYR A 106 -24.85 -6.19 -38.76
CA TYR A 106 -25.43 -6.80 -37.55
C TYR A 106 -26.53 -5.91 -36.95
N GLY A 107 -27.78 -6.20 -37.33
CA GLY A 107 -28.97 -5.97 -36.51
C GLY A 107 -29.18 -4.56 -35.98
N ASP A 108 -29.89 -3.76 -36.76
CA ASP A 108 -30.45 -2.41 -36.54
C ASP A 108 -31.35 -2.28 -35.28
N SER A 109 -30.79 -2.56 -34.10
CA SER A 109 -31.42 -2.30 -32.81
C SER A 109 -30.40 -1.69 -31.86
N ALA A 110 -30.79 -0.60 -31.19
CA ALA A 110 -29.97 0.02 -30.15
C ALA A 110 -29.55 -1.01 -29.08
N GLU A 111 -30.39 -2.01 -28.81
CA GLU A 111 -30.11 -3.11 -27.88
C GLU A 111 -28.95 -4.00 -28.31
N ALA A 112 -28.88 -4.42 -29.59
CA ALA A 112 -27.76 -5.22 -30.10
C ALA A 112 -26.43 -4.46 -29.98
N SER A 113 -26.45 -3.16 -30.28
CA SER A 113 -25.27 -2.29 -30.13
C SER A 113 -24.85 -2.08 -28.68
N GLN A 114 -25.81 -2.01 -27.75
CA GLN A 114 -25.55 -1.89 -26.32
C GLN A 114 -24.94 -3.18 -25.76
N GLN A 115 -25.49 -4.34 -26.16
CA GLN A 115 -24.98 -5.64 -25.72
C GLN A 115 -23.55 -5.88 -26.23
N ALA A 116 -23.27 -5.57 -27.51
CA ALA A 116 -21.92 -5.71 -28.07
C ALA A 116 -20.87 -4.90 -27.29
N LEU A 117 -21.16 -3.63 -27.00
CA LEU A 117 -20.26 -2.78 -26.19
C LEU A 117 -20.02 -3.33 -24.78
N TYR A 118 -21.08 -3.86 -24.16
CA TYR A 118 -20.97 -4.47 -22.84
C TYR A 118 -20.15 -5.77 -22.90
N ASP A 119 -20.36 -6.61 -23.90
CA ASP A 119 -19.63 -7.87 -24.07
C ASP A 119 -18.13 -7.63 -24.34
N GLU A 120 -17.78 -6.61 -25.13
CA GLU A 120 -16.39 -6.13 -25.31
C GLU A 120 -15.76 -5.69 -23.98
N ALA A 121 -16.48 -4.86 -23.21
CA ALA A 121 -16.02 -4.39 -21.91
C ALA A 121 -15.77 -5.55 -20.94
N GLN A 122 -16.67 -6.53 -20.95
CA GLN A 122 -16.58 -7.74 -20.15
C GLN A 122 -15.41 -8.63 -20.56
N GLN A 123 -15.11 -8.73 -21.86
CA GLN A 123 -13.93 -9.43 -22.35
C GLN A 123 -12.63 -8.77 -21.85
N ALA A 124 -12.58 -7.43 -21.87
CA ALA A 124 -11.46 -6.68 -21.33
C ALA A 124 -11.30 -6.86 -19.81
N LEU A 125 -12.40 -6.87 -19.04
CA LEU A 125 -12.36 -7.18 -17.60
C LEU A 125 -11.80 -8.58 -17.32
N ARG A 126 -12.30 -9.59 -18.04
CA ARG A 126 -11.89 -10.99 -17.86
C ARG A 126 -10.44 -11.24 -18.26
N SER A 127 -9.90 -10.47 -19.20
CA SER A 127 -8.48 -10.56 -19.60
C SER A 127 -7.54 -9.75 -18.68
N GLY A 128 -8.10 -9.02 -17.70
CA GLY A 128 -7.33 -8.15 -16.82
C GLY A 128 -6.91 -6.82 -17.46
N ASN A 129 -7.40 -6.50 -18.67
CA ASN A 129 -7.18 -5.22 -19.32
C ASN A 129 -8.21 -4.19 -18.82
N TYR A 130 -8.05 -3.77 -17.58
CA TYR A 130 -8.96 -2.82 -16.91
C TYR A 130 -8.98 -1.45 -17.58
N THR A 131 -7.86 -0.98 -18.15
CA THR A 131 -7.78 0.31 -18.85
C THR A 131 -8.69 0.31 -20.07
N GLU A 132 -8.64 -0.72 -20.90
CA GLU A 132 -9.53 -0.85 -22.06
C GLU A 132 -10.98 -1.01 -21.62
N SER A 133 -11.23 -1.80 -20.57
CA SER A 133 -12.57 -1.95 -20.01
C SER A 133 -13.18 -0.61 -19.59
N ILE A 134 -12.42 0.24 -18.90
CA ILE A 134 -12.89 1.58 -18.48
C ILE A 134 -13.35 2.39 -19.69
N VAL A 135 -12.58 2.40 -20.78
CA VAL A 135 -12.95 3.14 -22.00
C VAL A 135 -14.27 2.61 -22.58
N ARG A 136 -14.43 1.29 -22.65
CA ARG A 136 -15.64 0.64 -23.19
C ARG A 136 -16.86 0.89 -22.31
N LEU A 137 -16.71 0.75 -20.98
CA LEU A 137 -17.77 1.01 -20.01
C LEU A 137 -18.18 2.49 -19.97
N GLN A 138 -17.23 3.43 -20.04
CA GLN A 138 -17.53 4.86 -20.14
C GLN A 138 -18.28 5.19 -21.43
N ARG A 139 -17.90 4.57 -22.56
CA ARG A 139 -18.63 4.71 -23.82
C ARG A 139 -20.06 4.18 -23.70
N LEU A 140 -20.25 3.07 -22.98
CA LEU A 140 -21.58 2.51 -22.69
C LEU A 140 -22.41 3.46 -21.83
N ASP A 141 -21.88 3.99 -20.71
CA ASP A 141 -22.56 4.95 -19.82
C ASP A 141 -22.95 6.23 -20.58
N ALA A 142 -22.08 6.72 -21.47
CA ALA A 142 -22.33 7.94 -22.25
C ALA A 142 -23.40 7.76 -23.34
N ARG A 143 -23.40 6.61 -24.03
CA ARG A 143 -24.32 6.36 -25.15
C ARG A 143 -25.67 5.81 -24.71
N PHE A 144 -25.70 5.02 -23.62
CA PHE A 144 -26.87 4.30 -23.14
C PHE A 144 -27.08 4.45 -21.62
N PRO A 145 -27.26 5.68 -21.09
CA PRO A 145 -27.34 5.95 -19.65
C PRO A 145 -28.53 5.28 -18.93
N PHE A 146 -29.56 4.87 -19.67
CA PHE A 146 -30.74 4.16 -19.16
C PHE A 146 -30.86 2.75 -19.76
N GLY A 147 -29.80 2.26 -20.40
CA GLY A 147 -29.79 0.94 -21.01
C GLY A 147 -29.85 -0.18 -19.97
N ARG A 148 -30.25 -1.38 -20.41
CA ARG A 148 -30.29 -2.61 -19.57
C ARG A 148 -29.02 -2.89 -18.76
N TYR A 149 -27.85 -2.48 -19.25
CA TYR A 149 -26.54 -2.72 -18.64
C TYR A 149 -25.96 -1.48 -17.96
N ALA A 150 -26.67 -0.35 -17.93
CA ALA A 150 -26.15 0.93 -17.45
C ALA A 150 -25.70 0.84 -15.98
N GLU A 151 -26.60 0.42 -15.08
CA GLU A 151 -26.30 0.32 -13.64
C GLU A 151 -25.18 -0.68 -13.36
N GLN A 152 -25.20 -1.83 -14.03
CA GLN A 152 -24.15 -2.85 -13.90
C GLN A 152 -22.79 -2.34 -14.39
N SER A 153 -22.76 -1.59 -15.50
CA SER A 153 -21.53 -1.01 -16.04
C SER A 153 -20.92 0.03 -15.11
N GLN A 154 -21.75 0.78 -14.37
CA GLN A 154 -21.27 1.73 -13.36
C GLN A 154 -20.61 1.02 -12.17
N LEU A 155 -21.16 -0.11 -11.72
CA LEU A 155 -20.51 -0.94 -10.70
C LEU A 155 -19.15 -1.49 -11.17
N GLU A 156 -19.07 -1.89 -12.43
CA GLU A 156 -17.86 -2.42 -13.03
C GLU A 156 -16.80 -1.35 -13.27
N LEU A 157 -17.21 -0.11 -13.55
CA LEU A 157 -16.31 1.03 -13.61
C LEU A 157 -15.62 1.27 -12.26
N ILE A 158 -16.37 1.20 -11.15
CA ILE A 158 -15.80 1.32 -9.79
C ILE A 158 -14.71 0.27 -9.59
N PHE A 159 -15.01 -0.99 -9.95
CA PHE A 159 -14.06 -2.09 -9.86
C PHE A 159 -12.82 -1.86 -10.73
N ALA A 160 -13.01 -1.53 -12.01
CA ALA A 160 -11.91 -1.36 -12.95
C ALA A 160 -10.98 -0.21 -12.53
N HIS A 161 -11.53 0.93 -12.08
CA HIS A 161 -10.75 2.04 -11.53
C HIS A 161 -9.94 1.61 -10.30
N HIS A 162 -10.55 0.84 -9.39
CA HIS A 162 -9.84 0.31 -8.23
C HIS A 162 -8.67 -0.60 -8.63
N MET A 163 -8.88 -1.47 -9.61
CA MET A 163 -7.88 -2.44 -10.06
C MET A 163 -6.66 -1.81 -10.74
N ILE A 164 -6.83 -0.68 -11.44
CA ILE A 164 -5.70 0.09 -12.00
C ILE A 164 -5.00 0.98 -10.98
N GLY A 165 -5.50 1.04 -9.74
CA GLY A 165 -4.96 1.88 -8.67
C GLY A 165 -5.38 3.36 -8.76
N ASP A 166 -6.38 3.67 -9.58
CA ASP A 166 -7.04 4.99 -9.66
C ASP A 166 -8.19 5.06 -8.65
N HIS A 167 -7.80 5.12 -7.38
CA HIS A 167 -8.73 5.06 -6.26
C HIS A 167 -9.61 6.31 -6.14
N ASP A 168 -9.15 7.47 -6.64
CA ASP A 168 -9.94 8.71 -6.65
C ASP A 168 -11.11 8.59 -7.62
N ALA A 169 -10.87 8.08 -8.82
CA ALA A 169 -11.93 7.80 -9.79
C ALA A 169 -12.88 6.71 -9.29
N ALA A 170 -12.37 5.65 -8.66
CA ALA A 170 -13.19 4.60 -8.08
C ALA A 170 -14.11 5.14 -6.97
N LEU A 171 -13.58 6.00 -6.09
CA LEU A 171 -14.35 6.66 -5.03
C LEU A 171 -15.46 7.54 -5.60
N ALA A 172 -15.12 8.40 -6.57
CA ALA A 172 -16.09 9.28 -7.22
C ALA A 172 -17.20 8.50 -7.95
N ALA A 173 -16.84 7.40 -8.63
CA ALA A 173 -17.80 6.52 -9.28
C ALA A 173 -18.72 5.83 -8.27
N ALA A 174 -18.19 5.39 -7.12
CA ALA A 174 -18.98 4.78 -6.05
C ALA A 174 -19.97 5.77 -5.43
N ASP A 175 -19.53 6.99 -5.11
CA ASP A 175 -20.42 8.03 -4.59
C ASP A 175 -21.51 8.43 -5.59
N ARG A 176 -21.18 8.49 -6.89
CA ARG A 176 -22.17 8.69 -7.95
C ARG A 176 -23.20 7.56 -7.95
N PHE A 177 -22.75 6.31 -7.92
CA PHE A 177 -23.64 5.14 -7.94
C PHE A 177 -24.59 5.12 -6.73
N ILE A 178 -24.07 5.28 -5.52
CA ILE A 178 -24.86 5.28 -4.27
C ILE A 178 -25.94 6.36 -4.31
N ARG A 179 -25.59 7.56 -4.80
CA ARG A 179 -26.52 8.70 -4.89
C ARG A 179 -27.61 8.48 -5.96
N LEU A 180 -27.26 7.92 -7.11
CA LEU A 180 -28.19 7.73 -8.22
C LEU A 180 -29.07 6.49 -8.06
N HIS A 181 -28.54 5.42 -7.44
CA HIS A 181 -29.19 4.11 -7.36
C HIS A 181 -29.25 3.56 -5.91
N PRO A 182 -29.83 4.29 -4.94
CA PRO A 182 -29.83 3.87 -3.53
C PRO A 182 -30.64 2.59 -3.25
N GLN A 183 -31.57 2.22 -4.13
CA GLN A 183 -32.40 1.01 -4.00
C GLN A 183 -31.84 -0.19 -4.80
N HIS A 184 -30.69 -0.05 -5.46
CA HIS A 184 -30.12 -1.12 -6.27
C HIS A 184 -29.72 -2.31 -5.38
N PRO A 185 -29.98 -3.57 -5.79
CA PRO A 185 -29.71 -4.75 -4.97
C PRO A 185 -28.23 -4.91 -4.57
N ASN A 186 -27.30 -4.38 -5.36
CA ASN A 186 -25.86 -4.42 -5.09
C ASN A 186 -25.30 -3.05 -4.66
N VAL A 187 -26.11 -2.16 -4.10
CA VAL A 187 -25.63 -0.86 -3.60
C VAL A 187 -24.63 -1.02 -2.45
N ASP A 188 -24.77 -2.09 -1.66
CA ASP A 188 -23.84 -2.50 -0.62
C ASP A 188 -22.42 -2.75 -1.16
N TYR A 189 -22.28 -3.31 -2.36
CA TYR A 189 -21.00 -3.45 -3.04
C TYR A 189 -20.36 -2.08 -3.36
N ALA A 190 -21.14 -1.09 -3.80
CA ALA A 190 -20.62 0.25 -4.03
C ALA A 190 -20.14 0.91 -2.73
N HIS A 191 -20.87 0.76 -1.62
CA HIS A 191 -20.42 1.20 -0.29
C HIS A 191 -19.11 0.52 0.13
N TYR A 192 -18.97 -0.78 -0.15
CA TYR A 192 -17.77 -1.53 0.17
C TYR A 192 -16.56 -1.04 -0.64
N MET A 193 -16.72 -0.88 -1.95
CA MET A 193 -15.68 -0.37 -2.84
C MET A 193 -15.29 1.08 -2.53
N ARG A 194 -16.23 1.89 -2.04
CA ARG A 194 -15.97 3.25 -1.54
C ARG A 194 -14.98 3.22 -0.37
N GLY A 195 -15.22 2.35 0.62
CA GLY A 195 -14.31 2.15 1.76
C GLY A 195 -12.95 1.57 1.34
N LEU A 196 -12.95 0.57 0.47
CA LEU A 196 -11.71 -0.05 -0.04
C LEU A 196 -10.83 0.95 -0.79
N SER A 197 -11.43 1.76 -1.67
CA SER A 197 -10.68 2.71 -2.49
C SER A 197 -10.08 3.81 -1.62
N SER A 198 -10.83 4.32 -0.64
CA SER A 198 -10.31 5.28 0.34
C SER A 198 -9.17 4.69 1.18
N LEU A 199 -9.27 3.43 1.61
CA LEU A 199 -8.19 2.77 2.35
C LEU A 199 -6.94 2.56 1.47
N ALA A 200 -7.12 2.22 0.20
CA ALA A 200 -6.04 1.92 -0.74
C ALA A 200 -5.28 3.15 -1.27
N GLN A 201 -5.88 4.35 -1.21
CA GLN A 201 -5.20 5.62 -1.51
C GLN A 201 -3.90 5.77 -0.70
N ASP A 202 -3.87 5.28 0.53
CA ASP A 202 -2.62 5.21 1.30
C ASP A 202 -1.79 3.97 0.91
N ARG A 203 -1.11 4.09 -0.23
CA ARG A 203 -0.15 3.11 -0.78
C ARG A 203 1.01 2.78 0.19
N GLY A 204 1.14 3.53 1.29
CA GLY A 204 2.14 3.35 2.32
C GLY A 204 1.85 2.21 3.30
N ILE A 205 0.62 1.70 3.35
CA ILE A 205 0.16 0.72 4.34
C ILE A 205 0.88 -0.64 4.18
N PHE A 206 1.16 -1.07 2.94
CA PHE A 206 1.93 -2.29 2.67
C PHE A 206 3.42 -2.20 3.02
N ARG A 207 3.94 -0.99 3.30
CA ARG A 207 5.34 -0.78 3.70
C ARG A 207 5.60 -0.96 5.20
N ARG A 208 4.62 -1.46 5.97
CA ARG A 208 4.84 -1.84 7.39
C ARG A 208 6.00 -2.83 7.56
N PHE A 209 6.33 -3.60 6.50
CA PHE A 209 7.49 -4.50 6.46
C PHE A 209 8.84 -3.80 6.23
N LEU A 210 8.87 -2.53 5.83
CA LEU A 210 10.09 -1.80 5.46
C LEU A 210 10.58 -0.83 6.54
N GLY A 211 10.09 -0.95 7.78
CA GLY A 211 10.58 -0.17 8.94
C GLY A 211 10.50 1.36 8.76
N THR A 212 9.71 1.85 7.80
CA THR A 212 9.60 3.28 7.52
C THR A 212 8.56 3.89 8.45
N ASP A 213 9.00 4.94 9.15
CA ASP A 213 8.23 5.70 10.14
C ASP A 213 6.86 6.15 9.59
N ILE A 214 5.81 5.45 10.01
CA ILE A 214 4.39 5.71 9.72
C ILE A 214 3.85 6.96 10.46
N SER A 215 4.64 7.59 11.34
CA SER A 215 4.21 8.76 12.13
C SER A 215 4.05 10.05 11.32
N ARG A 216 4.59 10.13 10.09
CA ARG A 216 4.57 11.36 9.27
C ARG A 216 3.54 11.38 8.14
N ARG A 217 2.70 10.35 8.01
CA ARG A 217 1.78 10.23 6.86
C ARG A 217 0.40 10.81 7.15
N ASP A 218 -0.25 11.25 6.08
CA ASP A 218 -1.62 11.74 6.10
C ASP A 218 -2.60 10.58 6.39
N ILE A 219 -3.20 10.62 7.58
CA ILE A 219 -4.17 9.62 8.05
C ILE A 219 -5.62 9.96 7.64
N THR A 220 -5.83 11.04 6.88
CA THR A 220 -7.17 11.53 6.51
C THR A 220 -7.97 10.46 5.76
N ASN A 221 -7.37 9.84 4.74
CA ASN A 221 -8.02 8.80 3.95
C ASN A 221 -8.31 7.53 4.79
N ILE A 222 -7.45 7.19 5.74
CA ILE A 222 -7.67 6.05 6.65
C ILE A 222 -8.87 6.33 7.57
N LYS A 223 -8.97 7.53 8.13
CA LYS A 223 -10.12 7.93 8.95
C LYS A 223 -11.40 7.92 8.12
N GLN A 224 -11.34 8.40 6.89
CA GLN A 224 -12.48 8.42 5.98
C GLN A 224 -12.93 7.01 5.60
N ALA A 225 -11.98 6.09 5.33
CA ALA A 225 -12.28 4.69 5.08
C ALA A 225 -13.03 4.04 6.25
N PHE A 226 -12.68 4.35 7.50
CA PHE A 226 -13.41 3.87 8.67
C PHE A 226 -14.88 4.32 8.65
N VAL A 227 -15.13 5.59 8.32
CA VAL A 227 -16.50 6.12 8.18
C VAL A 227 -17.25 5.37 7.08
N TYR A 228 -16.63 5.16 5.93
CA TYR A 228 -17.28 4.44 4.82
C TYR A 228 -17.59 2.98 5.14
N PHE A 229 -16.70 2.26 5.82
CA PHE A 229 -16.99 0.90 6.28
C PHE A 229 -18.06 0.88 7.36
N ASN A 230 -18.07 1.86 8.27
CA ASN A 230 -19.12 2.00 9.27
C ASN A 230 -20.49 2.24 8.63
N ASP A 231 -20.57 3.10 7.61
CA ASP A 231 -21.80 3.34 6.85
C ASP A 231 -22.34 2.05 6.24
N LEU A 232 -21.47 1.21 5.66
CA LEU A 232 -21.87 -0.09 5.12
C LEU A 232 -22.39 -1.02 6.23
N VAL A 233 -21.66 -1.16 7.34
CA VAL A 233 -21.99 -2.11 8.41
C VAL A 233 -23.28 -1.72 9.12
N THR A 234 -23.54 -0.41 9.23
CA THR A 234 -24.76 0.12 9.86
C THR A 234 -25.96 0.07 8.92
N SER A 235 -25.78 0.40 7.64
CA SER A 235 -26.87 0.44 6.67
C SER A 235 -27.22 -0.95 6.11
N PHE A 236 -26.22 -1.82 5.93
CA PHE A 236 -26.34 -3.14 5.30
C PHE A 236 -25.73 -4.25 6.19
N PRO A 237 -26.23 -4.49 7.40
CA PRO A 237 -25.65 -5.46 8.34
C PRO A 237 -25.67 -6.91 7.84
N GLY A 238 -26.60 -7.26 6.93
CA GLY A 238 -26.71 -8.59 6.31
C GLY A 238 -25.97 -8.75 4.98
N SER A 239 -25.22 -7.73 4.54
CA SER A 239 -24.42 -7.82 3.31
C SER A 239 -23.29 -8.84 3.46
N ILE A 240 -22.93 -9.50 2.36
CA ILE A 240 -21.76 -10.38 2.30
C ILE A 240 -20.45 -9.64 2.61
N TYR A 241 -20.42 -8.31 2.42
CA TYR A 241 -19.25 -7.46 2.65
C TYR A 241 -19.17 -6.92 4.09
N ALA A 242 -20.21 -7.10 4.90
CA ALA A 242 -20.28 -6.53 6.25
C ALA A 242 -19.20 -7.11 7.17
N MET A 243 -18.94 -8.42 7.09
CA MET A 243 -17.94 -9.06 7.94
C MET A 243 -16.51 -8.60 7.64
N ASP A 244 -16.14 -8.56 6.36
CA ASP A 244 -14.83 -8.06 5.94
C ASP A 244 -14.68 -6.57 6.30
N SER A 245 -15.73 -5.77 6.13
CA SER A 245 -15.74 -4.36 6.53
C SER A 245 -15.48 -4.18 8.04
N ARG A 246 -16.09 -5.01 8.90
CA ARG A 246 -15.79 -5.01 10.35
C ARG A 246 -14.33 -5.34 10.64
N GLN A 247 -13.77 -6.35 9.95
CA GLN A 247 -12.36 -6.72 10.08
C GLN A 247 -11.44 -5.54 9.71
N ARG A 248 -11.76 -4.84 8.62
CA ARG A 248 -11.02 -3.64 8.18
C ARG A 248 -11.16 -2.47 9.14
N MET A 249 -12.33 -2.28 9.76
CA MET A 249 -12.50 -1.28 10.80
C MET A 249 -11.61 -1.56 12.02
N ILE A 250 -11.51 -2.82 12.45
CA ILE A 250 -10.58 -3.23 13.52
C ILE A 250 -9.14 -2.95 13.12
N TYR A 251 -8.77 -3.29 11.89
CA TYR A 251 -7.45 -3.00 11.33
C TYR A 251 -7.14 -1.49 11.36
N ILE A 252 -8.05 -0.66 10.83
CA ILE A 252 -7.90 0.79 10.79
C ILE A 252 -7.75 1.37 12.20
N ARG A 253 -8.55 0.91 13.18
CA ARG A 253 -8.41 1.34 14.58
C ARG A 253 -7.01 1.04 15.12
N ASN A 254 -6.45 -0.12 14.84
CA ASN A 254 -5.08 -0.46 15.24
C ASN A 254 -4.02 0.41 14.54
N VAL A 255 -4.22 0.77 13.27
CA VAL A 255 -3.32 1.68 12.55
C VAL A 255 -3.34 3.08 13.15
N LEU A 256 -4.54 3.62 13.43
CA LEU A 256 -4.71 4.94 14.03
C LEU A 256 -4.12 4.99 15.45
N ALA A 257 -4.35 3.96 16.25
CA ALA A 257 -3.79 3.86 17.60
C ALA A 257 -2.25 3.80 17.57
N ALA A 258 -1.68 3.00 16.66
CA ALA A 258 -0.23 2.92 16.49
C ALA A 258 0.38 4.25 16.03
N HIS A 259 -0.32 5.01 15.17
CA HIS A 259 0.12 6.34 14.77
C HIS A 259 0.19 7.30 15.96
N GLU A 260 -0.88 7.39 16.76
CA GLU A 260 -0.91 8.24 17.96
C GLU A 260 0.13 7.82 19.01
N LEU A 261 0.33 6.51 19.19
CA LEU A 261 1.39 5.99 20.06
C LEU A 261 2.79 6.40 19.57
N ASN A 262 3.07 6.28 18.27
CA ASN A 262 4.36 6.72 17.72
C ASN A 262 4.60 8.22 17.96
N VAL A 263 3.56 9.05 17.83
CA VAL A 263 3.62 10.49 18.14
C VAL A 263 3.88 10.70 19.64
N ALA A 264 3.24 9.92 20.51
CA ALA A 264 3.47 9.96 21.96
C ALA A 264 4.93 9.61 22.31
N THR A 265 5.47 8.51 21.77
CA THR A 265 6.87 8.08 21.96
C THR A 265 7.85 9.13 21.44
N TYR A 266 7.54 9.77 20.30
CA TYR A 266 8.36 10.84 19.75
C TYR A 266 8.42 12.06 20.68
N TYR A 267 7.30 12.48 21.27
CA TYR A 267 7.28 13.57 22.26
C TYR A 267 7.99 13.18 23.56
N LEU A 268 7.84 11.94 24.00
CA LEU A 268 8.49 11.39 25.18
C LEU A 268 10.02 11.46 25.04
N GLY A 269 10.56 10.98 23.91
CA GLY A 269 11.99 11.02 23.61
C GLY A 269 12.57 12.45 23.50
N ARG A 270 11.72 13.46 23.34
CA ARG A 270 12.10 14.88 23.32
C ARG A 270 11.93 15.59 24.66
N GLY A 271 11.46 14.90 25.69
CA GLY A 271 11.17 15.50 27.00
C GLY A 271 9.88 16.34 27.04
N ALA A 272 9.02 16.24 26.02
CA ALA A 272 7.73 16.93 25.98
C ALA A 272 6.65 16.08 26.69
N PHE A 273 6.80 15.88 27.99
CA PHE A 273 6.03 14.89 28.76
C PHE A 273 4.51 15.16 28.77
N VAL A 274 4.08 16.43 28.86
CA VAL A 274 2.64 16.79 28.78
C VAL A 274 2.04 16.36 27.44
N ALA A 275 2.74 16.60 26.34
CA ALA A 275 2.28 16.22 25.01
C ALA A 275 2.24 14.69 24.84
N ALA A 276 3.25 13.99 25.35
CA ALA A 276 3.29 12.52 25.35
C ALA A 276 2.13 11.93 26.15
N ALA A 277 1.88 12.42 27.38
CA ALA A 277 0.78 12.00 28.23
C ALA A 277 -0.58 12.23 27.55
N ASN A 278 -0.80 13.38 26.93
CA ASN A 278 -2.05 13.68 26.23
C ASN A 278 -2.29 12.73 25.04
N ARG A 279 -1.24 12.40 24.27
CA ARG A 279 -1.33 11.46 23.15
C ARG A 279 -1.59 10.03 23.61
N ALA A 280 -0.89 9.58 24.66
CA ALA A 280 -1.12 8.28 25.28
C ALA A 280 -2.54 8.15 25.84
N ARG A 281 -3.01 9.17 26.56
CA ARG A 281 -4.40 9.25 27.06
C ARG A 281 -5.42 9.14 25.93
N TYR A 282 -5.19 9.86 24.82
CA TYR A 282 -6.07 9.78 23.65
C TYR A 282 -6.18 8.34 23.11
N VAL A 283 -5.07 7.59 23.08
CA VAL A 283 -5.08 6.17 22.68
C VAL A 283 -5.92 5.32 23.64
N ILE A 284 -5.75 5.49 24.95
CA ILE A 284 -6.48 4.73 25.97
C ILE A 284 -7.98 5.01 25.89
N GLU A 285 -8.37 6.26 25.72
CA GLU A 285 -9.77 6.69 25.70
C GLU A 285 -10.49 6.35 24.39
N ASN A 286 -9.82 6.47 23.24
CA ASN A 286 -10.47 6.33 21.92
C ASN A 286 -10.21 4.97 21.24
N PHE A 287 -9.14 4.28 21.63
CA PHE A 287 -8.67 3.03 21.01
C PHE A 287 -8.45 1.90 22.03
N SER A 288 -9.28 1.84 23.08
CA SER A 288 -9.21 0.87 24.19
C SER A 288 -9.17 -0.62 23.81
N GLN A 289 -9.64 -0.99 22.61
CA GLN A 289 -9.66 -2.37 22.10
C GLN A 289 -8.47 -2.70 21.17
N THR A 290 -7.46 -1.84 21.11
CA THR A 290 -6.30 -2.03 20.22
C THR A 290 -5.09 -2.56 20.97
N ASN A 291 -4.18 -3.20 20.24
CA ASN A 291 -2.94 -3.72 20.82
C ASN A 291 -1.95 -2.64 21.26
N ALA A 292 -2.23 -1.36 20.97
CA ALA A 292 -1.39 -0.22 21.34
C ALA A 292 -1.66 0.29 22.78
N VAL A 293 -2.73 -0.19 23.44
CA VAL A 293 -3.13 0.28 24.78
C VAL A 293 -2.08 0.00 25.86
N PRO A 294 -1.45 -1.19 25.95
CA PRO A 294 -0.43 -1.46 26.96
C PRO A 294 0.77 -0.51 26.82
N ASP A 295 1.24 -0.31 25.58
CA ASP A 295 2.34 0.60 25.28
C ASP A 295 1.97 2.05 25.60
N ALA A 296 0.74 2.46 25.29
CA ALA A 296 0.24 3.81 25.62
C ALA A 296 0.17 4.02 27.14
N LEU A 297 -0.29 3.03 27.91
CA LEU A 297 -0.26 3.08 29.38
C LEU A 297 1.18 3.21 29.89
N ALA A 298 2.13 2.47 29.34
CA ALA A 298 3.54 2.58 29.72
C ALA A 298 4.11 3.98 29.43
N VAL A 299 3.79 4.57 28.27
CA VAL A 299 4.15 5.97 27.94
C VAL A 299 3.50 6.97 28.91
N LEU A 300 2.24 6.75 29.28
CA LEU A 300 1.53 7.60 30.23
C LEU A 300 2.16 7.53 31.64
N VAL A 301 2.52 6.33 32.09
CA VAL A 301 3.26 6.12 33.35
C VAL A 301 4.59 6.87 33.33
N GLU A 302 5.39 6.72 32.27
CA GLU A 302 6.68 7.42 32.16
C GLU A 302 6.51 8.93 32.14
N ALA A 303 5.56 9.43 31.36
CA ALA A 303 5.32 10.85 31.23
C ALA A 303 4.86 11.48 32.55
N ASN A 304 3.93 10.85 33.27
CA ASN A 304 3.47 11.33 34.58
C ASN A 304 4.61 11.31 35.61
N TRP A 305 5.41 10.25 35.64
CA TRP A 305 6.57 10.15 36.52
C TRP A 305 7.57 11.29 36.27
N GLN A 306 7.87 11.57 35.00
CA GLN A 306 8.81 12.63 34.61
C GLN A 306 8.27 14.03 34.88
N LEU A 307 6.95 14.18 35.03
CA LEU A 307 6.29 15.41 35.46
C LEU A 307 6.24 15.56 36.99
N GLY A 308 6.64 14.54 37.76
CA GLY A 308 6.50 14.50 39.23
C GLY A 308 5.06 14.26 39.69
N LEU A 309 4.21 13.70 38.83
CA LEU A 309 2.82 13.35 39.13
C LEU A 309 2.74 11.89 39.61
N ASP A 310 3.33 11.62 40.78
CA ASP A 310 3.54 10.26 41.27
C ASP A 310 2.23 9.47 41.40
N ASP A 311 1.17 10.06 41.97
CA ASP A 311 -0.12 9.39 42.14
C ASP A 311 -0.70 8.96 40.78
N SER A 312 -0.70 9.86 39.79
CA SER A 312 -1.18 9.57 38.43
C SER A 312 -0.32 8.54 37.70
N ALA A 313 0.99 8.49 37.99
CA ALA A 313 1.87 7.46 37.46
C ALA A 313 1.55 6.08 38.06
N HIS A 314 1.33 6.01 39.38
CA HIS A 314 0.97 4.77 40.07
C HIS A 314 -0.42 4.26 39.66
N ASP A 315 -1.39 5.15 39.47
CA ASP A 315 -2.73 4.78 39.00
C ASP A 315 -2.67 4.15 37.59
N ALA A 316 -1.97 4.79 36.67
CA ALA A 316 -1.78 4.26 35.32
C ALA A 316 -1.02 2.91 35.33
N LEU A 317 -0.03 2.77 36.22
CA LEU A 317 0.72 1.54 36.41
C LEU A 317 -0.16 0.41 36.97
N ALA A 318 -1.06 0.73 37.90
CA ALA A 318 -2.01 -0.23 38.45
C ALA A 318 -2.96 -0.74 37.36
N VAL A 319 -3.47 0.15 36.49
CA VAL A 319 -4.30 -0.23 35.34
C VAL A 319 -3.54 -1.13 34.37
N LEU A 320 -2.29 -0.79 34.04
CA LEU A 320 -1.43 -1.59 33.18
C LEU A 320 -1.20 -2.99 33.77
N ALA A 321 -0.84 -3.06 35.05
CA ALA A 321 -0.56 -4.31 35.75
C ALA A 321 -1.80 -5.21 35.88
N LEU A 322 -2.97 -4.62 36.10
CA LEU A 322 -4.23 -5.35 36.27
C LEU A 322 -4.72 -5.97 34.96
N ASN A 323 -4.65 -5.23 33.86
CA ASN A 323 -5.19 -5.66 32.56
C ASN A 323 -4.16 -6.40 31.70
N PHE A 324 -2.87 -6.14 31.89
CA PHE A 324 -1.78 -6.67 31.08
C PHE A 324 -0.63 -7.20 31.96
N PRO A 325 -0.86 -8.25 32.78
CA PRO A 325 0.15 -8.77 33.70
C PRO A 325 1.42 -9.28 33.01
N ASP A 326 1.29 -9.79 31.78
CA ASP A 326 2.38 -10.32 30.95
C ASP A 326 3.04 -9.26 30.05
N TYR A 327 2.85 -7.97 30.33
CA TYR A 327 3.46 -6.89 29.56
C TYR A 327 4.99 -6.98 29.59
N TYR A 328 5.63 -6.90 28.43
CA TYR A 328 7.06 -7.26 28.22
C TYR A 328 8.06 -6.44 29.05
N ALA A 329 7.66 -5.27 29.55
CA ALA A 329 8.51 -4.38 30.33
C ALA A 329 8.41 -4.61 31.84
N PHE A 330 7.64 -5.59 32.31
CA PHE A 330 7.66 -6.00 33.71
C PHE A 330 8.87 -6.89 34.01
N ASP A 331 9.54 -6.63 35.13
CA ASP A 331 10.57 -7.53 35.66
C ASP A 331 9.97 -8.70 36.46
N GLY A 332 10.82 -9.63 36.91
CA GLY A 332 10.40 -10.77 37.73
C GLY A 332 9.82 -10.41 39.11
N GLN A 333 9.90 -9.14 39.51
CA GLN A 333 9.29 -8.59 40.73
C GLN A 333 7.99 -7.82 40.42
N GLY A 334 7.56 -7.78 39.16
CA GLY A 334 6.37 -7.06 38.70
C GLY A 334 6.57 -5.54 38.58
N GLN A 335 7.80 -5.04 38.67
CA GLN A 335 8.09 -3.61 38.53
C GLN A 335 8.24 -3.25 37.06
N LEU A 336 7.74 -2.06 36.68
CA LEU A 336 7.84 -1.59 35.30
C LEU A 336 9.25 -1.04 35.06
N VAL A 337 9.98 -1.67 34.16
CA VAL A 337 11.36 -1.31 33.79
C VAL A 337 11.34 -0.67 32.39
N LEU A 338 11.39 0.66 32.35
CA LEU A 338 11.41 1.41 31.11
C LEU A 338 12.84 1.72 30.69
N ARG A 339 13.22 1.25 29.51
CA ARG A 339 14.54 1.53 28.93
C ARG A 339 14.49 2.89 28.26
N LYS A 340 15.08 3.92 28.87
CA LYS A 340 15.24 5.23 28.22
C LYS A 340 16.05 5.05 26.93
N VAL A 341 15.42 5.27 25.78
CA VAL A 341 16.15 5.50 24.53
C VAL A 341 16.62 6.95 24.56
N ILE A 342 17.77 7.17 25.20
CA ILE A 342 18.46 8.45 25.05
C ILE A 342 19.05 8.45 23.64
N ASP A 343 18.44 9.21 22.74
CA ASP A 343 19.12 9.59 21.52
C ASP A 343 20.29 10.47 21.93
N ASN A 344 21.51 9.99 21.67
CA ASN A 344 22.76 10.65 22.02
C ASN A 344 22.92 11.94 21.21
N ARG A 345 22.17 12.98 21.57
CA ARG A 345 22.30 14.32 20.99
C ARG A 345 23.62 14.97 21.40
N GLN A 346 24.23 14.51 22.49
CA GLN A 346 25.64 14.75 22.77
C GLN A 346 26.50 13.68 22.08
N ARG A 347 26.57 13.74 20.75
CA ARG A 347 27.71 13.14 20.02
C ARG A 347 28.94 13.94 20.42
N ASN A 348 29.56 13.53 21.53
CA ASN A 348 30.86 14.06 21.92
C ASN A 348 31.82 13.77 20.76
N TRP A 349 32.51 14.78 20.24
CA TRP A 349 33.42 14.64 19.12
C TRP A 349 34.46 13.53 19.37
N LEU A 350 34.86 13.34 20.63
CA LEU A 350 35.69 12.24 21.11
C LEU A 350 35.12 10.85 20.77
N ASN A 351 33.82 10.65 20.91
CA ASN A 351 33.16 9.38 20.57
C ASN A 351 33.22 9.12 19.07
N MET A 352 33.05 10.15 18.25
CA MET A 352 33.13 10.03 16.79
C MET A 352 34.56 9.76 16.30
N VAL A 353 35.54 10.49 16.83
CA VAL A 353 36.96 10.36 16.43
C VAL A 353 37.55 9.03 16.91
N THR A 354 37.07 8.52 18.04
CA THR A 354 37.54 7.24 18.59
C THR A 354 36.68 6.05 18.19
N PHE A 355 35.76 6.20 17.22
CA PHE A 355 34.84 5.15 16.79
C PHE A 355 34.12 4.45 17.97
N GLY A 356 33.75 5.21 18.99
CA GLY A 356 33.09 4.69 20.18
C GLY A 356 33.99 4.02 21.21
N LEU A 357 35.32 4.19 21.13
CA LEU A 357 36.27 3.70 22.14
C LEU A 357 36.29 4.61 23.38
N LEU A 358 36.15 5.93 23.23
CA LEU A 358 36.18 6.92 24.33
C LEU A 358 34.99 7.89 24.26
N GLY A 359 34.49 8.34 25.41
CA GLY A 359 33.36 9.28 25.47
C GLY A 359 32.00 8.67 25.14
N ARG A 360 31.80 7.38 25.46
CA ARG A 360 30.46 6.78 25.46
C ARG A 360 29.61 7.56 26.48
N PRO A 361 28.51 8.20 26.06
CA PRO A 361 27.58 8.77 27.02
C PRO A 361 27.08 7.63 27.90
N GLU A 362 27.18 7.80 29.21
CA GLU A 362 26.62 6.86 30.17
C GLU A 362 25.12 6.78 29.90
N ALA A 363 24.66 5.62 29.43
CA ALA A 363 23.24 5.35 29.36
C ALA A 363 22.74 5.28 30.81
N PRO A 364 21.81 6.15 31.24
CA PRO A 364 21.30 6.07 32.59
C PRO A 364 20.65 4.70 32.81
N PRO A 365 20.65 4.20 34.05
CA PRO A 365 19.99 2.95 34.37
C PRO A 365 18.52 3.01 33.92
N PRO A 366 17.93 1.87 33.52
CA PRO A 366 16.53 1.84 33.15
C PRO A 366 15.68 2.34 34.31
N LEU A 367 14.59 3.02 33.98
CA LEU A 367 13.73 3.67 34.96
C LEU A 367 12.77 2.61 35.52
N THR A 368 12.94 2.26 36.79
CA THR A 368 12.14 1.25 37.48
C THR A 368 11.09 1.92 38.36
N ILE A 369 9.81 1.76 38.02
CA ILE A 369 8.69 2.33 38.78
C ILE A 369 8.05 1.22 39.61
N ARG A 370 7.93 1.47 40.91
CA ARG A 370 7.40 0.47 41.85
C ARG A 370 5.88 0.46 41.90
N ARG A 371 5.27 -0.71 42.04
CA ARG A 371 3.84 -0.81 42.37
C ARG A 371 3.61 -0.38 43.82
N SER A 372 2.63 0.49 44.04
CA SER A 372 2.10 0.81 45.37
C SER A 372 1.59 -0.48 46.04
N GLY A 373 2.30 -0.98 47.05
CA GLY A 373 1.94 -2.19 47.81
C GLY A 373 2.95 -3.34 47.81
N THR A 374 4.00 -3.33 46.98
CA THR A 374 5.12 -4.28 47.14
C THR A 374 6.05 -3.78 48.25
N VAL A 375 5.70 -4.10 49.50
CA VAL A 375 6.63 -3.96 50.63
C VAL A 375 7.87 -4.79 50.30
N ALA A 376 9.04 -4.15 50.29
CA ALA A 376 10.30 -4.85 50.16
C ALA A 376 10.38 -5.92 51.26
N LYS A 377 10.35 -7.20 50.88
CA LYS A 377 10.79 -8.26 51.79
C LYS A 377 12.28 -8.00 51.98
N ASN A 378 12.64 -7.41 53.12
CA ASN A 378 14.03 -7.20 53.50
C ASN A 378 14.76 -8.54 53.35
N PRO A 379 15.90 -8.60 52.65
CA PRO A 379 16.77 -9.75 52.75
C PRO A 379 17.28 -9.78 54.20
N SER A 380 16.82 -10.80 54.94
CA SER A 380 17.29 -11.15 56.28
C SER A 380 18.74 -11.60 56.25
#